data_AF-A0A1G2NZ27-F1
#
_entry.id   AF-A0A1G2NZ27-F1
#
_cell.length_a   1.000
_cell.length_b   1.000
_cell.length_c   1.000
_cell.angle_alpha   90.00
_cell.angle_beta   90.00
_cell.angle_gamma   90.00
#
_symmetry.space_group_name_H-M   'P 1'
#
loop_
_entity.id
_entity.type
_entity.pdbx_description
1 polymer ?
#
loop_
_entity_poly.entity_id
_entity_poly.type
_entity_poly.pdbx_seq_one_letter_code
_entity_poly.pdbx_strand_id
1 'polypeptide(L)'
;MDTVKKAKYLNDGDKWMLAEEIPDIDFQFSQIWLSSFVNDIERSIGVSYKKILCVYKGYNLKFYYGEKDSDELAKHILKLILDDPKFGEKINSEIRRLSKKFKKFSEQISSGFLKKLSNNELADLYKKLDELHTDLLDPLC
;
A
#
# COMPACT_ATOMS: atom_id res chain seq x y z
N MET A 1 -33.29 -8.96 -10.46
CA MET A 1 -33.06 -9.05 -9.00
C MET A 1 -31.61 -8.69 -8.76
N ASP A 2 -31.36 -7.43 -8.41
CA ASP A 2 -30.02 -6.99 -8.07
C ASP A 2 -29.60 -7.65 -6.76
N THR A 3 -28.59 -8.52 -6.82
CA THR A 3 -27.94 -9.05 -5.62
C THR A 3 -27.30 -7.88 -4.88
N VAL A 4 -27.94 -7.43 -3.80
CA VAL A 4 -27.31 -6.54 -2.81
C VAL A 4 -26.01 -7.21 -2.40
N LYS A 5 -24.87 -6.66 -2.86
CA LYS A 5 -23.55 -7.12 -2.43
C LYS A 5 -23.49 -6.99 -0.91
N LYS A 6 -23.64 -8.10 -0.19
CA LYS A 6 -23.40 -8.12 1.25
C LYS A 6 -21.97 -7.66 1.48
N ALA A 7 -21.81 -6.57 2.22
CA ALA A 7 -20.49 -6.08 2.61
C ALA A 7 -19.79 -7.18 3.42
N LYS A 8 -18.75 -7.79 2.83
CA LYS A 8 -18.06 -9.01 3.30
C LYS A 8 -17.64 -8.95 4.79
N TYR A 9 -17.32 -7.75 5.28
CA TYR A 9 -16.78 -7.52 6.62
C TYR A 9 -17.68 -6.70 7.55
N LEU A 10 -18.94 -6.45 7.18
CA LEU A 10 -19.83 -5.56 7.94
C LEU A 10 -20.12 -6.06 9.37
N ASN A 11 -20.14 -7.38 9.56
CA ASN A 11 -20.41 -8.03 10.85
C ASN A 11 -19.22 -8.85 11.36
N ASP A 12 -18.02 -8.51 10.90
CA ASP A 12 -16.82 -9.16 11.40
C ASP A 12 -16.59 -8.74 12.86
N GLY A 13 -16.44 -9.73 13.74
CA GLY A 13 -16.29 -9.53 15.18
C GLY A 13 -14.87 -9.16 15.62
N ASP A 14 -13.92 -9.03 14.69
CA ASP A 14 -12.60 -8.51 15.01
C ASP A 14 -12.63 -7.01 15.29
N LYS A 15 -12.10 -6.61 16.45
CA LYS A 15 -12.14 -5.22 16.93
C LYS A 15 -11.21 -4.36 16.08
N TRP A 16 -11.62 -3.12 15.84
CA TRP A 16 -10.76 -2.14 15.19
C TRP A 16 -9.72 -1.60 16.17
N MET A 17 -8.45 -1.69 15.78
CA MET A 17 -7.32 -1.06 16.46
C MET A 17 -6.82 0.10 15.60
N LEU A 18 -6.64 1.27 16.20
CA LEU A 18 -6.02 2.40 15.51
C LEU A 18 -4.57 2.04 15.18
N ALA A 19 -4.23 2.09 13.90
CA ALA A 19 -2.88 1.85 13.44
C ALA A 19 -2.09 3.16 13.45
N GLU A 20 -2.61 4.18 12.78
CA GLU A 20 -1.97 5.50 12.73
C GLU A 20 -2.99 6.60 12.45
N GLU A 21 -2.64 7.81 12.89
CA GLU A 21 -3.28 9.06 12.53
C GLU A 21 -2.26 9.95 11.81
N ILE A 22 -2.51 10.25 10.54
CA ILE A 22 -1.65 11.06 9.70
C ILE A 22 -2.38 12.38 9.41
N PRO A 23 -1.95 13.50 10.02
CA PRO A 23 -2.46 14.81 9.66
C PRO A 23 -1.88 15.26 8.30
N ASP A 24 -2.68 16.04 7.56
CA ASP A 24 -2.26 16.70 6.31
C ASP A 24 -1.73 15.75 5.23
N ILE A 25 -2.43 14.64 4.99
CA ILE A 25 -2.10 13.66 3.95
C ILE A 25 -3.01 13.80 2.74
N ASP A 26 -2.41 13.67 1.57
CA ASP A 26 -3.16 13.60 0.31
C ASP A 26 -3.89 12.27 0.19
N PHE A 27 -5.18 12.33 -0.14
CA PHE A 27 -6.05 11.16 -0.28
C PHE A 27 -5.59 10.26 -1.43
N GLN A 28 -5.22 10.85 -2.57
CA GLN A 28 -4.82 10.08 -3.74
C GLN A 28 -3.49 9.34 -3.48
N PHE A 29 -2.53 10.00 -2.85
CA PHE A 29 -1.27 9.39 -2.44
C PHE A 29 -1.48 8.25 -1.44
N SER A 30 -2.38 8.45 -0.47
CA SER A 30 -2.61 7.46 0.58
C SER A 30 -3.34 6.21 0.10
N GLN A 31 -4.21 6.31 -0.91
CA GLN A 31 -4.85 5.14 -1.53
C GLN A 31 -3.83 4.10 -2.01
N ILE A 32 -2.69 4.55 -2.52
CA ILE A 32 -1.65 3.68 -3.09
C ILE A 32 -1.16 2.68 -2.04
N TRP A 33 -0.59 3.16 -0.93
CA TRP A 33 -0.03 2.26 0.10
C TRP A 33 -1.10 1.65 1.01
N LEU A 34 -2.25 2.30 1.20
CA LEU A 34 -3.35 1.70 1.96
C LEU A 34 -3.91 0.47 1.24
N SER A 35 -4.11 0.55 -0.08
CA SER A 35 -4.62 -0.59 -0.84
C SER A 35 -3.68 -1.79 -0.83
N SER A 36 -2.37 -1.54 -0.73
CA SER A 36 -1.37 -2.60 -0.78
C SER A 36 -1.39 -3.52 0.45
N PHE A 37 -1.83 -3.00 1.61
CA PHE A 37 -1.98 -3.79 2.83
C PHE A 37 -2.93 -4.97 2.69
N VAL A 38 -3.96 -4.83 1.84
CA VAL A 38 -4.97 -5.88 1.64
C VAL A 38 -4.70 -6.69 0.38
N ASN A 39 -4.26 -6.04 -0.69
CA ASN A 39 -4.24 -6.65 -2.02
C ASN A 39 -2.87 -7.22 -2.43
N ASP A 40 -1.79 -6.69 -1.85
CA ASP A 40 -0.48 -6.77 -2.49
C ASP A 40 0.60 -7.36 -1.58
N ILE A 41 0.60 -7.01 -0.30
CA ILE A 41 1.66 -7.43 0.63
C ILE A 41 1.80 -8.95 0.74
N GLU A 42 0.73 -9.71 0.48
CA GLU A 42 0.75 -11.18 0.40
C GLU A 42 1.79 -11.70 -0.60
N ARG A 43 2.05 -10.98 -1.69
CA ARG A 43 3.07 -11.37 -2.68
C ARG A 43 4.48 -11.29 -2.10
N SER A 44 4.71 -10.38 -1.16
CA SER A 44 6.03 -10.16 -0.55
C SER A 44 6.24 -11.03 0.68
N ILE A 45 5.22 -11.22 1.53
CA ILE A 45 5.38 -11.92 2.80
C ILE A 45 4.49 -13.15 2.96
N GLY A 46 3.66 -13.50 1.97
CA GLY A 46 2.80 -14.68 1.97
C GLY A 46 1.48 -14.54 2.73
N VAL A 47 1.21 -13.38 3.33
CA VAL A 47 -0.04 -13.05 4.04
C VAL A 47 -0.34 -11.55 3.90
N SER A 48 -1.61 -11.17 3.94
CA SER A 48 -2.07 -9.77 3.94
C SER A 48 -3.08 -9.50 5.04
N TYR A 49 -3.35 -8.22 5.29
CA TYR A 49 -4.51 -7.84 6.10
C TYR A 49 -5.79 -8.22 5.36
N LYS A 50 -6.78 -8.76 6.06
CA LYS A 50 -8.09 -9.09 5.49
C LYS A 50 -8.87 -7.84 5.08
N LYS A 51 -8.70 -6.76 5.84
CA LYS A 51 -9.43 -5.49 5.70
C LYS A 51 -8.68 -4.35 6.39
N ILE A 52 -8.95 -3.14 5.91
CA ILE A 52 -8.59 -1.89 6.57
C ILE A 52 -9.81 -0.98 6.64
N LEU A 53 -9.88 -0.13 7.65
CA LEU A 53 -10.84 0.97 7.72
C LEU A 53 -10.08 2.28 7.68
N CYS A 54 -10.42 3.16 6.74
CA CYS A 54 -9.84 4.48 6.62
C CYS A 54 -10.93 5.54 6.83
N VAL A 55 -10.68 6.48 7.74
CA VAL A 55 -11.57 7.60 8.04
C VAL A 55 -10.83 8.89 7.70
N TYR A 56 -11.36 9.61 6.70
CA TYR A 56 -10.84 10.92 6.30
C TYR A 56 -11.73 12.03 6.88
N LYS A 57 -11.10 13.02 7.50
CA LYS A 57 -11.73 14.28 7.91
C LYS A 57 -10.89 15.44 7.38
N GLY A 58 -11.28 15.98 6.23
CA GLY A 58 -10.40 16.87 5.46
C GLY A 58 -9.15 16.10 5.02
N TYR A 59 -7.97 16.66 5.30
CA TYR A 59 -6.68 16.01 5.05
C TYR A 59 -6.15 15.18 6.24
N ASN A 60 -6.95 14.98 7.30
CA ASN A 60 -6.59 14.08 8.40
C ASN A 60 -7.08 12.65 8.08
N LEU A 61 -6.14 11.71 8.03
CA LEU A 61 -6.39 10.28 7.87
C LEU A 61 -6.21 9.56 9.21
N LYS A 62 -7.22 8.79 9.62
CA LYS A 62 -7.05 7.71 10.60
C LYS A 62 -7.30 6.39 9.90
N PHE A 63 -6.38 5.44 10.03
CA PHE A 63 -6.62 4.09 9.55
C PHE A 63 -6.49 3.04 10.65
N TYR A 64 -7.24 1.97 10.49
CA TYR A 64 -7.45 0.94 11.49
C TYR A 64 -7.31 -0.45 10.87
N TYR A 65 -6.78 -1.38 11.65
CA TYR A 65 -6.74 -2.81 11.34
C TYR A 65 -7.66 -3.59 12.28
N GLY A 66 -7.97 -4.83 11.91
CA GLY A 66 -8.49 -5.80 12.88
C GLY A 66 -7.40 -6.16 13.90
N GLU A 67 -7.74 -6.18 15.19
CA GLU A 67 -6.81 -6.51 16.27
C GLU A 67 -6.21 -7.92 16.07
N LYS A 68 -7.06 -8.93 15.87
CA LYS A 68 -6.62 -10.31 15.62
C LYS A 68 -5.89 -10.44 14.30
N ASP A 69 -6.39 -9.77 13.27
CA ASP A 69 -5.77 -9.75 11.94
C ASP A 69 -4.33 -9.19 12.00
N SER A 70 -4.13 -8.13 12.79
CA SER A 70 -2.81 -7.52 13.00
C SER A 70 -1.86 -8.41 13.80
N ASP A 71 -2.37 -9.15 14.80
CA ASP A 71 -1.57 -10.11 15.58
C ASP A 71 -1.15 -11.31 14.73
N GLU A 72 -2.04 -11.83 13.87
CA GLU A 72 -1.72 -12.89 12.90
C GLU A 72 -0.59 -12.44 11.95
N LEU A 73 -0.72 -11.25 11.36
CA LEU A 73 0.29 -10.70 10.46
C LEU A 73 1.64 -10.47 11.18
N ALA A 74 1.62 -9.90 12.39
CA ALA A 74 2.82 -9.64 13.17
C ALA A 74 3.58 -10.93 13.52
N LYS A 75 2.86 -11.98 13.94
CA LYS A 75 3.44 -13.31 14.21
C LYS A 75 4.07 -13.91 12.96
N HIS A 76 3.42 -13.75 11.81
CA HIS A 76 3.95 -14.25 10.54
C HIS A 76 5.23 -13.52 10.13
N ILE A 77 5.25 -12.19 10.21
CA ILE A 77 6.45 -11.38 9.92
C ILE A 77 7.59 -11.76 10.88
N LEU A 78 7.31 -11.91 12.17
CA LEU A 78 8.30 -12.33 13.15
C LEU A 78 8.88 -13.71 12.79
N LYS A 79 8.03 -14.65 12.37
CA LYS A 79 8.48 -15.96 11.90
C LYS A 79 9.41 -15.86 10.70
N LEU A 80 9.07 -15.05 9.69
CA LEU A 80 9.94 -14.85 8.52
C LEU A 80 11.32 -14.30 8.90
N ILE A 81 11.36 -13.36 9.86
CA ILE A 81 12.61 -12.79 10.37
C ILE A 81 13.45 -13.85 11.11
N LEU A 82 12.81 -14.72 11.90
CA LEU A 82 13.49 -15.76 12.67
C LEU A 82 13.97 -16.92 11.80
N ASP A 83 13.18 -17.31 10.80
CA ASP A 83 13.46 -18.47 9.93
C ASP A 83 14.45 -18.13 8.79
N ASP A 84 14.49 -16.87 8.33
CA ASP A 84 15.44 -16.40 7.31
C ASP A 84 16.26 -15.20 7.82
N PRO A 85 17.50 -15.41 8.29
CA PRO A 85 18.39 -14.34 8.75
C PRO A 85 18.69 -13.26 7.69
N LYS A 86 18.48 -13.55 6.40
CA LYS A 86 18.66 -12.60 5.30
C LYS A 86 17.37 -11.88 4.90
N PHE A 87 16.24 -12.18 5.54
CA PHE A 87 14.94 -11.58 5.19
C PHE A 87 15.01 -10.05 5.16
N GLY A 88 15.59 -9.43 6.19
CA GLY A 88 15.77 -7.98 6.25
C GLY A 88 16.68 -7.44 5.13
N GLU A 89 17.74 -8.16 4.76
CA GLU A 89 18.61 -7.77 3.64
C GLU A 89 17.89 -7.82 2.29
N LYS A 90 17.07 -8.85 2.07
CA LYS A 90 16.24 -9.00 0.87
C LYS A 90 15.24 -7.84 0.74
N ILE A 91 14.49 -7.56 1.80
CA ILE A 91 13.55 -6.42 1.87
C ILE A 91 14.27 -5.10 1.58
N ASN A 92 15.40 -4.86 2.23
CA ASN A 92 16.19 -3.64 2.03
C ASN A 92 16.72 -3.51 0.59
N SER A 93 17.11 -4.63 -0.04
CA SER A 93 17.53 -4.65 -1.44
C SER A 93 16.39 -4.21 -2.36
N GLU A 94 15.18 -4.74 -2.15
CA GLU A 94 14.00 -4.37 -2.94
C GLU A 94 13.59 -2.90 -2.75
N ILE A 95 13.59 -2.40 -1.52
CA ILE A 95 13.35 -0.97 -1.23
C ILE A 95 14.34 -0.09 -2.01
N ARG A 96 15.63 -0.45 -2.03
CA ARG A 96 16.65 0.29 -2.78
C ARG A 96 16.45 0.21 -4.29
N ARG A 97 16.10 -0.97 -4.82
CA ARG A 97 15.82 -1.18 -6.24
C ARG A 97 14.68 -0.26 -6.68
N LEU A 98 13.60 -0.23 -5.93
CA LEU A 98 12.40 0.56 -6.25
C LEU A 98 12.65 2.06 -6.05
N SER A 99 13.33 2.45 -4.98
CA SER A 99 13.77 3.84 -4.79
C SER A 99 14.57 4.36 -5.99
N LYS A 100 15.44 3.53 -6.58
CA LYS A 100 16.17 3.89 -7.81
C LYS A 100 15.24 4.06 -9.02
N LYS A 101 14.22 3.19 -9.17
CA LYS A 101 13.22 3.33 -10.24
C LYS A 101 12.40 4.61 -10.07
N PHE A 102 11.92 4.90 -8.86
CA PHE A 102 11.21 6.14 -8.51
C PHE A 102 12.04 7.37 -8.80
N LYS A 103 13.31 7.37 -8.36
CA LYS A 103 14.23 8.46 -8.66
C LYS A 103 14.34 8.69 -10.16
N LYS A 104 14.62 7.64 -10.95
CA LYS A 104 14.74 7.74 -12.41
C LYS A 104 13.46 8.25 -13.07
N PHE A 105 12.29 7.82 -12.61
CA PHE A 105 11.01 8.32 -13.09
C PHE A 105 10.83 9.81 -12.77
N SER A 106 11.08 10.21 -11.51
CA SER A 106 10.95 11.60 -11.08
C SER A 106 11.90 12.56 -11.81
N GLU A 107 13.12 12.11 -12.14
CA GLU A 107 14.10 12.91 -12.88
C GLU A 107 13.63 13.27 -14.31
N GLN A 108 12.66 12.53 -14.85
CA GLN A 108 12.05 12.82 -16.16
C GLN A 108 10.96 13.89 -16.06
N ILE A 109 10.44 14.16 -14.86
CA ILE A 109 9.30 15.03 -14.61
C ILE A 109 9.81 16.40 -14.17
N SER A 110 10.12 17.26 -15.14
CA SER A 110 10.41 18.67 -14.85
C SER A 110 9.13 19.51 -14.82
N SER A 111 9.17 20.65 -14.13
CA SER A 111 8.04 21.60 -14.14
C SER A 111 7.71 22.10 -15.56
N GLY A 112 8.73 22.26 -16.41
CA GLY A 112 8.58 22.62 -17.81
C GLY A 112 8.00 21.48 -18.67
N PHE A 113 8.24 20.23 -18.30
CA PHE A 113 7.60 19.06 -18.92
C PHE A 113 6.11 19.00 -18.55
N LEU A 114 5.78 19.10 -17.25
CA LEU A 114 4.40 19.03 -16.76
C LEU A 114 3.48 20.09 -17.40
N LYS A 115 3.97 21.33 -17.57
CA LYS A 115 3.22 22.42 -18.20
C LYS A 115 2.85 22.18 -19.66
N LYS A 116 3.51 21.23 -20.33
CA LYS A 116 3.29 20.90 -21.75
C LYS A 116 2.32 19.73 -21.94
N LEU A 117 2.01 19.00 -20.87
CA LEU A 117 1.14 17.83 -20.95
C LEU A 117 -0.32 18.25 -21.05
N SER A 118 -1.05 17.61 -21.95
CA SER A 118 -2.50 17.60 -21.96
C SER A 118 -3.04 16.79 -20.77
N ASN A 119 -4.34 16.92 -20.50
CA ASN A 119 -5.00 16.16 -19.43
C ASN A 119 -4.89 14.64 -19.64
N ASN A 120 -4.92 14.15 -20.88
CA ASN A 120 -4.77 12.73 -21.17
C ASN A 120 -3.34 12.25 -20.89
N GLU A 121 -2.33 13.05 -21.27
CA GLU A 121 -0.93 12.71 -21.00
C GLU A 121 -0.60 12.78 -19.50
N LEU A 122 -1.22 13.70 -18.76
CA LEU A 122 -1.16 13.72 -17.31
C LEU A 122 -1.78 12.46 -16.71
N ALA A 123 -2.97 12.05 -17.20
CA ALA A 123 -3.61 10.81 -16.75
C ALA A 123 -2.72 9.58 -17.01
N ASP A 124 -2.10 9.49 -18.18
CA ASP A 124 -1.14 8.43 -18.51
C ASP A 124 0.10 8.46 -17.61
N LEU A 125 0.59 9.65 -17.24
CA LEU A 125 1.69 9.81 -16.30
C LEU A 125 1.32 9.30 -14.90
N TYR A 126 0.11 9.62 -14.42
CA TYR A 126 -0.41 9.12 -13.15
C TYR A 126 -0.59 7.59 -13.17
N LYS A 127 -1.05 7.02 -14.30
CA LYS A 127 -1.15 5.57 -14.45
C LYS A 127 0.22 4.88 -14.37
N LYS A 128 1.24 5.43 -15.03
CA LYS A 128 2.62 4.92 -14.93
C LYS A 128 3.18 5.03 -13.52
N LEU A 129 2.85 6.10 -12.80
CA LEU A 129 3.23 6.28 -11.41
C LEU A 129 2.57 5.22 -10.52
N ASP A 130 1.28 4.95 -10.71
CA ASP A 130 0.52 3.90 -10.02
C ASP A 130 1.08 2.49 -10.28
N GLU A 131 1.38 2.18 -11.55
CA GLU A 131 2.07 0.95 -11.96
C GLU A 131 3.43 0.82 -11.24
N LEU A 132 4.21 1.90 -11.14
CA LEU A 132 5.51 1.88 -10.45
C LEU A 132 5.37 1.68 -8.94
N HIS A 133 4.33 2.23 -8.32
CA HIS A 133 4.03 2.01 -6.90
C HIS A 133 3.59 0.59 -6.59
N THR A 134 2.96 -0.09 -7.54
CA THR A 134 2.50 -1.48 -7.41
C THR A 134 3.52 -2.51 -7.91
N ASP A 135 4.61 -2.07 -8.54
CA ASP A 135 5.76 -2.88 -9.03
C ASP A 135 6.65 -3.46 -7.90
N LEU A 136 6.31 -3.22 -6.62
CA LEU A 136 7.06 -3.70 -5.44
C LEU A 136 6.92 -5.21 -5.19
N LEU A 137 6.22 -5.95 -6.05
CA LEU A 137 5.64 -7.24 -5.68
C LEU A 137 6.12 -8.41 -6.54
N ASP A 138 7.40 -8.40 -6.92
CA ASP A 138 8.05 -9.67 -7.26
C ASP A 138 8.12 -10.52 -5.97
N PRO A 139 7.78 -11.82 -6.02
CA PRO A 139 7.81 -12.67 -4.85
C PRO A 139 9.20 -12.65 -4.18
N LEU A 140 9.24 -12.37 -2.88
CA LEU A 140 10.46 -12.51 -2.07
C LEU A 140 10.77 -13.97 -1.71
N CYS A 141 9.90 -14.89 -2.17
CA CYS A 141 9.92 -16.33 -1.92
C CYS A 141 10.12 -17.09 -3.23
#